data_AF-A0A1T5L855-F1
#
_entry.id   AF-A0A1T5L855-F1
#
_cell.length_a   1.000
_cell.length_b   1.000
_cell.length_c   1.000
_cell.angle_alpha   90.00
_cell.angle_beta   90.00
_cell.angle_gamma   90.00
#
_symmetry.space_group_name_H-M   'P 1'
#
loop_
_entity.id
_entity.type
_entity.pdbx_description
1 polymer ?
#
loop_
_entity_poly.entity_id
_entity_poly.type
_entity_poly.pdbx_seq_one_letter_code
_entity_poly.pdbx_strand_id
1 'polypeptide(L)'
;MNKFLIAVISILLLLAVGCFLSLPVSVFDRDYAERFLTIAEVMGIIMMLLNGTFRNTRYFKVAKAVIAVLILGVLFKILHLAGADELLVLPWLLLPLVYMAHFLAKKTKNHLDILKLLTVFTFYTPVPLIFLNMISDEQGNIMFVIGHVVFWLTFVDFLVMGYKQSLFKG
;
A
#
# COMPACT_ATOMS: atom_id res chain seq x y z
N MET A 1 8.74 17.22 -4.41
CA MET A 1 7.52 16.42 -4.61
C MET A 1 7.30 16.25 -6.11
N ASN A 2 7.07 15.03 -6.61
CA ASN A 2 6.96 14.78 -8.05
C ASN A 2 5.55 15.18 -8.56
N LYS A 3 5.46 16.36 -9.21
CA LYS A 3 4.19 16.91 -9.72
C LYS A 3 3.54 16.02 -10.78
N PHE A 4 4.34 15.32 -11.58
CA PHE A 4 3.84 14.39 -12.60
C PHE A 4 3.07 13.23 -11.97
N LEU A 5 3.62 12.59 -10.92
CA LEU A 5 2.92 11.52 -10.21
C LEU A 5 1.61 12.00 -9.57
N ILE A 6 1.58 13.20 -9.00
CA ILE A 6 0.34 13.78 -8.44
C ILE A 6 -0.72 13.94 -9.54
N ALA A 7 -0.33 14.47 -10.70
CA ALA A 7 -1.24 14.64 -11.82
C ALA A 7 -1.81 13.30 -12.29
N VAL A 8 -0.96 12.28 -12.45
CA VAL A 8 -1.39 10.92 -12.82
C VAL A 8 -2.35 10.32 -11.79
N ILE A 9 -2.03 10.40 -10.49
CA ILE A 9 -2.90 9.92 -9.42
C ILE A 9 -4.25 10.65 -9.45
N SER A 10 -4.24 11.97 -9.65
CA SER A 10 -5.47 12.77 -9.71
C SER A 10 -6.35 12.38 -10.90
N ILE A 11 -5.76 12.14 -12.07
CA ILE A 11 -6.49 11.66 -13.26
C ILE A 11 -7.11 10.29 -13.00
N LEU A 12 -6.35 9.35 -12.43
CA LEU A 12 -6.85 8.01 -12.11
C LEU A 12 -8.01 8.05 -11.12
N LEU A 13 -7.93 8.92 -10.10
CA LEU A 13 -9.02 9.13 -9.15
C LEU A 13 -10.26 9.72 -9.81
N LEU A 14 -10.11 10.69 -10.70
CA LEU A 14 -11.23 11.26 -11.46
C LEU A 14 -11.89 10.23 -12.37
N LEU A 15 -11.10 9.36 -13.01
CA LEU A 15 -11.63 8.24 -13.80
C LEU A 15 -12.39 7.24 -12.94
N ALA A 16 -11.85 6.86 -11.77
CA ALA A 16 -12.52 5.97 -10.83
C ALA A 16 -13.86 6.57 -10.36
N VAL A 17 -13.89 7.85 -10.00
CA VAL A 17 -15.12 8.55 -9.62
C VAL A 17 -16.11 8.61 -10.78
N GLY A 18 -15.65 8.89 -12.01
CA GLY A 18 -16.49 8.88 -13.21
C GLY A 18 -17.18 7.53 -13.44
N CYS A 19 -16.45 6.43 -13.28
CA CYS A 19 -17.01 5.07 -13.35
C CYS A 19 -18.00 4.76 -12.22
N PHE A 20 -17.80 5.28 -11.00
CA PHE A 20 -18.78 5.11 -9.92
C PHE A 20 -20.06 5.93 -10.11
N LEU A 21 -19.99 7.03 -10.85
CA LEU A 21 -21.12 7.94 -11.09
C LEU A 21 -21.92 7.61 -12.37
N SER A 22 -21.46 6.70 -13.23
CA SER A 22 -22.23 6.28 -14.40
C SER A 22 -23.50 5.57 -13.94
N LEU A 23 -24.67 6.14 -14.24
CA LEU A 23 -25.96 5.50 -13.96
C LEU A 23 -26.63 5.06 -15.27
N PRO A 24 -27.05 3.78 -15.38
CA PRO A 24 -26.87 2.69 -14.41
C PRO A 24 -25.43 2.19 -14.36
N VAL A 25 -24.91 1.91 -13.15
CA VAL A 25 -23.56 1.35 -12.98
C VAL A 25 -23.57 -0.06 -13.54
N SER A 26 -22.89 -0.27 -14.66
CA SER A 26 -22.69 -1.62 -15.18
C SER A 26 -21.66 -2.36 -14.33
N VAL A 27 -21.70 -3.69 -14.32
CA VAL A 27 -20.67 -4.52 -13.64
C VAL A 27 -19.27 -4.19 -14.19
N PHE A 28 -19.19 -3.86 -15.49
CA PHE A 28 -17.96 -3.43 -16.14
C PHE A 28 -17.42 -2.12 -15.55
N ASP A 29 -18.27 -1.13 -15.33
CA ASP A 29 -17.85 0.17 -14.78
C ASP A 29 -17.23 0.03 -13.38
N ARG A 30 -17.79 -0.87 -12.54
CA ARG A 30 -17.26 -1.14 -11.21
C ARG A 30 -15.85 -1.75 -11.25
N ASP A 31 -15.61 -2.76 -12.10
CA ASP A 31 -14.28 -3.39 -12.24
C ASP A 31 -13.23 -2.38 -12.71
N TYR A 32 -13.57 -1.50 -13.66
CA TYR A 32 -12.66 -0.42 -14.08
C TYR A 32 -12.37 0.58 -12.96
N ALA A 33 -13.38 0.98 -12.19
CA ALA A 33 -13.21 1.91 -11.06
C ALA A 33 -12.23 1.34 -10.02
N GLU A 34 -12.39 0.07 -9.65
CA GLU A 34 -11.53 -0.64 -8.69
C GLU A 34 -10.07 -0.76 -9.19
N ARG A 35 -9.89 -1.03 -10.49
CA ARG A 35 -8.55 -1.06 -11.12
C ARG A 35 -7.90 0.31 -11.12
N PHE A 36 -8.62 1.36 -11.52
CA PHE A 36 -8.08 2.73 -11.51
C PHE A 36 -7.70 3.15 -10.09
N LEU A 37 -8.53 2.83 -9.10
CA LEU A 37 -8.24 3.09 -7.69
C LEU A 37 -6.96 2.34 -7.26
N THR A 38 -6.85 1.05 -7.55
CA THR A 38 -5.69 0.23 -7.19
C THR A 38 -4.40 0.78 -7.84
N ILE A 39 -4.45 1.17 -9.12
CA ILE A 39 -3.29 1.78 -9.80
C ILE A 39 -2.93 3.11 -9.13
N ALA A 40 -3.92 3.94 -8.79
CA ALA A 40 -3.69 5.21 -8.08
C ALA A 40 -3.04 5.00 -6.72
N GLU A 41 -3.46 3.96 -5.98
CA GLU A 41 -2.88 3.59 -4.69
C GLU A 41 -1.43 3.11 -4.83
N VAL A 42 -1.15 2.23 -5.79
CA VAL A 42 0.22 1.78 -6.08
C VAL A 42 1.12 2.97 -6.42
N MET A 43 0.63 3.91 -7.23
CA MET A 43 1.37 5.14 -7.56
C MET A 43 1.59 6.03 -6.33
N GLY A 44 0.59 6.13 -5.45
CA GLY A 44 0.71 6.85 -4.18
C GLY A 44 1.72 6.20 -3.22
N ILE A 45 1.74 4.87 -3.12
CA ILE A 45 2.77 4.12 -2.36
C ILE A 45 4.16 4.41 -2.93
N ILE A 46 4.34 4.32 -4.26
CA ILE A 46 5.62 4.62 -4.92
C ILE A 46 6.05 6.05 -4.61
N MET A 47 5.15 7.01 -4.72
CA MET A 47 5.43 8.41 -4.43
C MET A 47 5.86 8.61 -2.96
N MET A 48 5.13 8.04 -2.00
CA MET A 48 5.48 8.10 -0.58
C MET A 48 6.82 7.43 -0.27
N LEU A 49 7.13 6.32 -0.95
CA LEU A 49 8.39 5.60 -0.79
C LEU A 49 9.58 6.39 -1.34
N LEU A 50 9.43 6.96 -2.54
CA LEU A 50 10.49 7.73 -3.20
C LEU A 50 10.85 9.02 -2.48
N ASN A 51 9.85 9.65 -1.84
CA ASN A 51 10.01 10.93 -1.12
C ASN A 51 10.13 10.73 0.41
N GLY A 52 10.04 9.49 0.90
CA GLY A 52 10.07 9.16 2.32
C GLY A 52 11.48 8.89 2.86
N THR A 53 11.65 9.04 4.17
CA THR A 53 12.93 8.76 4.86
C THR A 53 13.27 7.28 4.94
N PHE A 54 12.28 6.39 4.79
CA PHE A 54 12.44 4.94 4.90
C PHE A 54 13.51 4.40 3.95
N ARG A 55 13.57 4.90 2.70
CA ARG A 55 14.48 4.47 1.64
C ARG A 55 15.96 4.49 2.05
N ASN A 56 16.35 5.43 2.91
CA ASN A 56 17.74 5.62 3.32
C ASN A 56 18.13 4.81 4.58
N THR A 57 17.25 3.93 5.05
CA THR A 57 17.48 3.15 6.27
C THR A 57 17.95 1.72 5.98
N ARG A 58 18.59 1.09 6.97
CA ARG A 58 18.94 -0.34 6.90
C ARG A 58 17.70 -1.24 6.73
N TYR A 59 16.56 -0.83 7.28
CA TYR A 59 15.29 -1.56 7.18
C TYR A 59 14.78 -1.65 5.74
N PHE A 60 15.06 -0.63 4.91
CA PHE A 60 14.74 -0.69 3.49
C PHE A 60 15.56 -1.75 2.74
N LYS A 61 16.81 -2.01 3.16
CA LYS A 61 17.60 -3.13 2.59
C LYS A 61 16.94 -4.48 2.90
N VAL A 62 16.45 -4.66 4.13
CA VAL A 62 15.70 -5.86 4.52
C VAL A 62 14.39 -5.96 3.75
N ALA A 63 13.63 -4.87 3.63
CA ALA A 63 12.39 -4.85 2.86
C ALA A 63 12.61 -5.26 1.39
N LYS A 64 13.70 -4.79 0.76
CA LYS A 64 14.06 -5.22 -0.61
C LYS A 64 14.34 -6.72 -0.70
N ALA A 65 15.00 -7.31 0.30
CA ALA A 65 15.21 -8.76 0.34
C ALA A 65 13.88 -9.51 0.46
N VAL A 66 12.97 -9.04 1.31
CA VAL A 66 11.62 -9.63 1.44
C VAL A 66 10.82 -9.49 0.15
N ILE A 67 10.90 -8.35 -0.54
CA ILE A 67 10.27 -8.15 -1.87
C ILE A 67 10.89 -9.10 -2.90
N ALA A 68 12.20 -9.36 -2.86
CA ALA A 68 12.81 -10.34 -3.75
C ALA A 68 12.26 -11.76 -3.49
N VAL A 69 12.01 -12.13 -2.23
CA VAL A 69 11.35 -13.40 -1.90
C VAL A 69 9.92 -13.45 -2.47
N LEU A 70 9.16 -12.35 -2.39
CA LEU A 70 7.84 -12.27 -3.02
C LEU A 70 7.92 -12.52 -4.53
N ILE A 71 8.86 -11.87 -5.23
CA ILE A 71 9.06 -12.06 -6.67
C ILE A 71 9.41 -13.51 -6.98
N LEU A 72 10.30 -14.14 -6.20
CA LEU A 72 10.63 -15.55 -6.34
C LEU A 72 9.41 -16.45 -6.11
N GLY A 73 8.58 -16.17 -5.11
CA GLY A 73 7.33 -16.89 -4.86
C GLY A 73 6.36 -16.80 -6.03
N VAL A 74 6.19 -15.62 -6.62
CA VAL A 74 5.37 -15.44 -7.84
C VAL A 74 5.92 -16.27 -9.00
N LEU A 75 7.23 -16.25 -9.22
CA LEU A 75 7.87 -17.06 -10.28
C LEU A 75 7.68 -18.57 -10.03
N PHE A 76 7.84 -19.02 -8.79
CA PHE A 76 7.60 -20.42 -8.41
C PHE A 76 6.15 -20.82 -8.65
N LYS A 77 5.20 -19.93 -8.34
CA LYS A 77 3.77 -20.17 -8.56
C LYS A 77 3.45 -20.33 -10.04
N ILE A 78 4.02 -19.48 -10.90
CA ILE A 78 3.86 -19.56 -12.36
C ILE A 78 4.49 -20.84 -12.94
N LEU A 79 5.66 -21.24 -12.42
CA LEU A 79 6.37 -22.44 -12.88
C LEU A 79 5.87 -23.74 -12.24
N HIS A 80 4.84 -23.68 -11.38
CA HIS A 80 4.32 -24.82 -10.62
C HIS A 80 5.39 -25.55 -9.79
N LEU A 81 6.37 -24.81 -9.25
CA LEU A 81 7.41 -25.37 -8.38
C LEU A 81 6.88 -25.56 -6.95
N ALA A 82 7.37 -26.60 -6.27
CA ALA A 82 7.06 -26.83 -4.86
C ALA A 82 7.57 -25.67 -3.99
N GLY A 83 6.83 -25.32 -2.94
CA GLY A 83 7.19 -24.22 -2.02
C GLY A 83 6.69 -22.83 -2.44
N ALA A 84 5.95 -22.72 -3.54
CA ALA A 84 5.47 -21.43 -4.06
C ALA A 84 4.58 -20.68 -3.07
N ASP A 85 3.66 -21.39 -2.41
CA ASP A 85 2.69 -20.79 -1.51
C ASP A 85 3.34 -20.25 -0.24
N GLU A 86 4.32 -20.98 0.31
CA GLU A 86 5.12 -20.54 1.45
C GLU A 86 5.93 -19.28 1.13
N LEU A 87 6.55 -19.22 -0.05
CA LEU A 87 7.29 -18.05 -0.52
C LEU A 87 6.37 -16.84 -0.76
N LEU A 88 5.12 -17.05 -1.12
CA LEU A 88 4.13 -15.99 -1.29
C LEU A 88 3.57 -15.48 0.04
N VAL A 89 3.38 -16.36 1.04
CA VAL A 89 2.84 -15.99 2.37
C VAL A 89 3.88 -15.24 3.21
N LEU A 90 5.14 -15.63 3.15
CA LEU A 90 6.20 -15.12 4.02
C LEU A 90 6.41 -13.58 3.94
N PRO A 91 6.37 -12.93 2.75
CA PRO A 91 6.39 -11.47 2.63
C PRO A 91 5.24 -10.76 3.35
N TRP A 92 4.05 -11.37 3.41
CA TRP A 92 2.89 -10.78 4.09
C TRP A 92 3.10 -10.66 5.60
N LEU A 93 3.90 -11.56 6.18
CA LEU A 93 4.28 -11.52 7.59
C LEU A 93 5.50 -10.63 7.84
N LEU A 94 6.53 -10.73 6.99
CA LEU A 94 7.80 -10.05 7.23
C LEU A 94 7.75 -8.54 6.99
N LEU A 95 7.04 -8.06 5.95
CA LEU A 95 7.02 -6.63 5.64
C LEU A 95 6.43 -5.75 6.77
N PRO A 96 5.30 -6.12 7.40
CA PRO A 96 4.79 -5.41 8.57
C PRO A 96 5.76 -5.40 9.73
N LEU A 97 6.43 -6.53 10.02
CA LEU A 97 7.41 -6.62 11.10
C LEU A 97 8.64 -5.74 10.83
N VAL A 98 9.15 -5.72 9.60
CA VAL A 98 10.25 -4.84 9.19
C VAL A 98 9.85 -3.38 9.34
N TYR A 99 8.63 -3.02 8.93
CA TYR A 99 8.13 -1.65 9.06
C TYR A 99 7.91 -1.24 10.51
N MET A 100 7.36 -2.15 11.33
CA MET A 100 7.18 -1.95 12.78
C MET A 100 8.54 -1.73 13.47
N ALA A 101 9.54 -2.56 13.16
CA ALA A 101 10.89 -2.39 13.70
C ALA A 101 11.50 -1.04 13.29
N HIS A 102 11.28 -0.59 12.05
CA HIS A 102 11.68 0.74 11.61
C HIS A 102 10.96 1.85 12.40
N PHE A 103 9.65 1.73 12.59
CA PHE A 103 8.84 2.69 13.33
C PHE A 103 9.29 2.81 14.80
N LEU A 104 9.52 1.68 15.48
CA LEU A 104 10.00 1.65 16.86
C LEU A 104 11.37 2.29 17.01
N ALA A 105 12.26 2.09 16.03
CA ALA A 105 13.61 2.66 16.02
C ALA A 105 13.67 4.18 15.79
N LYS A 106 12.55 4.84 15.44
CA LYS A 106 12.50 6.30 15.31
C LYS A 106 12.55 6.97 16.69
N LYS A 107 13.49 7.90 16.85
CA LYS A 107 13.64 8.73 18.05
C LYS A 107 12.39 9.57 18.32
N THR A 108 11.86 10.21 17.28
CA THR A 108 10.61 10.97 17.31
C THR A 108 9.60 10.33 16.38
N LYS A 109 8.35 10.22 16.84
CA LYS A 109 7.25 9.62 16.07
C LYS A 109 6.25 10.75 15.80
N ASN A 110 5.97 11.00 14.53
CA ASN A 110 4.93 11.95 14.13
C ASN A 110 3.63 11.21 13.79
N HIS A 111 2.53 11.95 13.64
CA HIS A 111 1.23 11.37 13.30
C HIS A 111 1.24 10.65 11.95
N LEU A 112 1.96 11.19 10.95
CA LEU A 112 2.13 10.56 9.64
C LEU A 112 2.84 9.20 9.72
N ASP A 113 3.76 9.02 10.67
CA ASP A 113 4.45 7.75 10.89
C ASP A 113 3.51 6.69 11.45
N ILE A 114 2.56 7.09 12.30
CA ILE A 114 1.50 6.21 12.83
C ILE A 114 0.55 5.82 11.69
N LEU A 115 0.13 6.78 10.88
CA LEU A 115 -0.73 6.54 9.73
C LEU A 115 -0.10 5.56 8.73
N LYS A 116 1.19 5.70 8.42
CA LYS A 116 1.90 4.74 7.57
C LYS A 116 1.99 3.34 8.18
N LEU A 117 2.21 3.26 9.50
CA LEU A 117 2.20 1.98 10.21
C LEU A 117 0.82 1.31 10.08
N LEU A 118 -0.24 2.05 10.35
CA LEU A 118 -1.62 1.57 10.20
C LEU A 118 -1.88 1.10 8.77
N THR A 119 -1.51 1.90 7.75
CA THR A 119 -1.63 1.51 6.33
C THR A 119 -0.95 0.17 6.04
N VAL A 120 0.27 -0.05 6.54
CA VAL A 120 0.99 -1.32 6.32
C VAL A 120 0.24 -2.47 7.01
N PHE A 121 -0.18 -2.32 8.25
CA PHE A 121 -0.89 -3.40 8.95
C PHE A 121 -2.25 -3.70 8.34
N THR A 122 -3.03 -2.70 7.96
CA THR A 122 -4.37 -2.91 7.39
C THR A 122 -4.35 -3.65 6.06
N PHE A 123 -3.31 -3.49 5.23
CA PHE A 123 -3.19 -4.23 3.97
C PHE A 123 -2.58 -5.62 4.14
N TYR A 124 -1.66 -5.79 5.08
CA TYR A 124 -0.86 -7.01 5.15
C TYR A 124 -1.39 -8.03 6.15
N THR A 125 -2.09 -7.59 7.20
CA THR A 125 -2.63 -8.49 8.24
C THR A 125 -3.84 -9.33 7.78
N PRO A 126 -4.77 -8.85 6.93
CA PRO A 126 -5.91 -9.66 6.53
C PRO A 126 -5.51 -10.95 5.79
N VAL A 127 -4.53 -10.87 4.89
CA VAL A 127 -4.11 -12.01 4.05
C VAL A 127 -3.74 -13.26 4.87
N PRO A 128 -2.80 -13.22 5.84
CA PRO A 128 -2.49 -14.39 6.65
C PRO A 128 -3.65 -14.82 7.55
N LEU A 129 -4.51 -13.91 8.02
CA LEU A 129 -5.67 -14.28 8.83
C LEU A 129 -6.72 -15.04 8.01
N ILE A 130 -6.96 -14.64 6.77
CA ILE A 130 -7.84 -15.35 5.83
C ILE A 130 -7.22 -16.70 5.49
N PHE A 131 -5.94 -16.73 5.14
CA PHE A 131 -5.23 -17.96 4.77
C PHE A 131 -5.24 -19.02 5.90
N LEU A 132 -5.12 -18.58 7.16
CA LEU A 132 -5.19 -19.44 8.34
C LEU A 132 -6.63 -19.74 8.80
N ASN A 133 -7.65 -19.28 8.07
CA ASN A 133 -9.08 -19.40 8.41
C ASN A 133 -9.42 -18.82 9.80
N MET A 134 -8.68 -17.80 10.25
CA MET A 134 -8.92 -17.12 11.53
C MET A 134 -10.04 -16.07 11.42
N ILE A 135 -10.30 -15.56 10.22
CA ILE A 135 -11.38 -14.64 9.89
C ILE A 135 -12.10 -15.11 8.63
N SER A 136 -13.36 -14.72 8.45
CA SER A 136 -14.11 -14.99 7.22
C SER A 136 -13.66 -14.06 6.08
N ASP A 137 -13.94 -14.46 4.83
CA ASP A 137 -13.68 -13.62 3.64
C ASP A 137 -14.40 -12.26 3.74
N GLU A 138 -15.61 -12.24 4.30
CA GLU A 138 -16.37 -11.01 4.53
C GLU A 138 -15.64 -10.06 5.51
N GLN A 139 -15.12 -10.59 6.62
CA GLN A 139 -14.32 -9.81 7.57
C GLN A 139 -13.03 -9.32 6.91
N GLY A 140 -12.39 -10.16 6.09
CA GLY A 140 -11.24 -9.79 5.27
C GLY A 140 -11.54 -8.59 4.36
N ASN A 141 -12.65 -8.63 3.63
CA ASN A 141 -13.10 -7.54 2.76
C ASN A 141 -13.32 -6.23 3.53
N ILE A 142 -13.94 -6.30 4.71
CA ILE A 142 -14.11 -5.11 5.57
C ILE A 142 -12.75 -4.53 5.97
N MET A 143 -11.78 -5.37 6.34
CA MET A 143 -10.44 -4.90 6.69
C MET A 143 -9.72 -4.26 5.49
N PHE A 144 -9.88 -4.81 4.28
CA PHE A 144 -9.33 -4.20 3.06
C PHE A 144 -9.94 -2.83 2.79
N VAL A 145 -11.26 -2.66 2.93
CA VAL A 145 -11.93 -1.35 2.80
C VAL A 145 -11.37 -0.34 3.81
N ILE A 146 -11.19 -0.75 5.07
CA ILE A 146 -10.54 0.07 6.09
C ILE A 146 -9.11 0.43 5.64
N GLY A 147 -8.37 -0.52 5.07
CA GLY A 147 -7.03 -0.30 4.54
C GLY A 147 -6.97 0.76 3.44
N HIS A 148 -7.90 0.73 2.49
CA HIS A 148 -8.03 1.75 1.45
C HIS A 148 -8.31 3.13 2.05
N VAL A 149 -9.26 3.23 2.99
CA VAL A 149 -9.57 4.51 3.66
C VAL A 149 -8.35 5.05 4.41
N VAL A 150 -7.69 4.21 5.21
CA VAL A 150 -6.49 4.59 5.97
C VAL A 150 -5.37 5.02 5.02
N PHE A 151 -5.18 4.31 3.90
CA PHE A 151 -4.20 4.70 2.88
C PHE A 151 -4.45 6.10 2.33
N TRP A 152 -5.68 6.42 1.93
CA TRP A 152 -5.98 7.74 1.36
C TRP A 152 -5.81 8.85 2.39
N LEU A 153 -6.15 8.62 3.65
CA LEU A 153 -5.86 9.54 4.75
C LEU A 153 -4.34 9.75 4.91
N THR A 154 -3.56 8.67 4.93
CA THR A 154 -2.08 8.72 4.98
C THR A 154 -1.51 9.50 3.80
N PHE A 155 -2.02 9.26 2.59
CA PHE A 155 -1.53 9.88 1.37
C PHE A 155 -1.84 11.38 1.32
N VAL A 156 -3.05 11.79 1.71
CA VAL A 156 -3.43 13.22 1.78
C VAL A 156 -2.58 13.95 2.83
N ASP A 157 -2.43 13.39 4.03
CA ASP A 157 -1.58 13.98 5.07
C ASP A 157 -0.11 14.08 4.62
N PHE A 158 0.39 13.06 3.91
CA PHE A 158 1.70 13.09 3.28
C PHE A 158 1.86 14.26 2.29
N LEU A 159 0.88 14.50 1.42
CA LEU A 159 0.89 15.61 0.47
C LEU A 159 0.87 16.97 1.19
N VAL A 160 0.02 17.13 2.20
CA VAL A 160 -0.08 18.38 2.99
C VAL A 160 1.24 18.69 3.69
N MET A 161 1.86 17.70 4.34
CA MET A 161 3.17 17.87 4.98
C MET A 161 4.27 18.19 3.94
N GLY A 162 4.26 17.51 2.80
CA GLY A 162 5.21 17.75 1.71
C GLY A 162 5.10 19.16 1.12
N TYR A 163 3.87 19.67 0.95
CA TYR A 163 3.62 21.02 0.47
C TYR A 163 4.11 22.09 1.46
N LYS A 164 3.77 21.95 2.76
CA LYS A 164 4.25 22.87 3.80
C LYS A 164 5.77 22.97 3.81
N GLN A 165 6.49 21.85 3.73
CA GLN A 165 7.95 21.85 3.69
C GLN A 165 8.54 22.54 2.46
N SER A 166 7.83 22.55 1.33
CA SER A 166 8.29 23.23 0.11
C SER A 166 8.15 24.75 0.19
N LEU A 167 7.11 25.26 0.87
CA LEU A 167 6.90 26.70 1.04
C LEU A 167 7.97 27.37 1.91
N PHE A 168 8.50 26.67 2.91
CA PHE A 168 9.53 27.21 3.80
C PHE A 168 10.97 27.11 3.24
N LYS A 169 11.17 26.46 2.10
CA LYS A 169 12.48 26.24 1.49
C LYS A 169 12.76 27.11 0.26
N GLY A 170 11.77 27.86 -0.21
CA GLY A 170 11.91 28.83 -1.31
C GLY A 170 11.93 30.25 -0.76
#